data_AF-A0A7W7XHH0-F1
#
_entry.id   AF-A0A7W7XHH0-F1
#
_cell.length_a   1.000
_cell.length_b   1.000
_cell.length_c   1.000
_cell.angle_alpha   90.00
_cell.angle_beta   90.00
_cell.angle_gamma   90.00
#
_symmetry.space_group_name_H-M   'P 1'
#
loop_
_entity.id
_entity.type
_entity.pdbx_description
1 polymer ?
#
loop_
_entity_poly.entity_id
_entity_poly.type
_entity_poly.pdbx_seq_one_letter_code
_entity_poly.pdbx_strand_id
1 'polypeptide(L)'
;MRADRLVAALLFLQTRQRVTAAELAAELGVSERTARRDLEALASAGIPVYSQAGQGGGWSLVGGARTDLTGLTAPEIRELFLLTGSDADAGPQTRTALRKLVRALPAPLRAGAEAAARAGIADGTDWAGADTEEPRLAPLQRAVVEERELHIGYARPGRPPRERTVQPLGIAAKSGVRYLLADTADGLRTFRVSRVTSVTETGAPAVRPEGFDLATAWRALAARMEDRLVAATVRGRAAPGTESVLEGLLGGRIRYGERGPDGWTAIEADGPSPEVVAAQLAGLGARVELLDPPGARAALARIGAELTSLYGGPGTPEAPPRAPAPGATRPG
;
A
#
# COMPACT_ATOMS: atom_id res chain seq x y z
N MET A 1 25.99 -11.78 29.82
CA MET A 1 24.88 -11.70 30.81
C MET A 1 23.92 -12.83 30.52
N ARG A 2 23.27 -13.45 31.52
CA ARG A 2 22.29 -14.52 31.27
C ARG A 2 20.91 -13.89 31.04
N ALA A 3 20.27 -14.24 29.93
CA ALA A 3 18.93 -13.76 29.56
C ALA A 3 17.91 -13.98 30.69
N ASP A 4 18.03 -15.08 31.41
CA ASP A 4 17.18 -15.43 32.56
C ASP A 4 17.14 -14.33 33.63
N ARG A 5 18.25 -13.62 33.84
CA ARG A 5 18.35 -12.56 34.85
C ARG A 5 17.64 -11.28 34.42
N LEU A 6 17.65 -10.96 33.13
CA LEU A 6 16.90 -9.83 32.58
C LEU A 6 15.39 -10.09 32.66
N VAL A 7 14.97 -11.32 32.39
CA VAL A 7 13.58 -11.76 32.57
C VAL A 7 13.17 -11.66 34.03
N ALA A 8 13.99 -12.15 34.96
CA ALA A 8 13.71 -12.06 36.40
C ALA A 8 13.63 -10.59 36.88
N ALA A 9 14.55 -9.73 36.43
CA ALA A 9 14.53 -8.30 36.75
C ALA A 9 13.26 -7.60 36.23
N LEU A 10 12.84 -7.95 35.02
CA LEU A 10 11.61 -7.42 34.43
C LEU A 10 10.37 -7.86 35.21
N LEU A 11 10.25 -9.14 35.57
CA LEU A 11 9.13 -9.67 36.35
C LEU A 11 9.05 -9.02 37.74
N PHE A 12 10.20 -8.76 38.34
CA PHE A 12 10.29 -8.09 39.63
C PHE A 12 9.79 -6.63 39.56
N LEU A 13 10.14 -5.91 38.50
CA LEU A 13 9.62 -4.55 38.24
C LEU A 13 8.11 -4.50 37.94
N GLN A 14 7.48 -5.62 37.55
CA GLN A 14 6.03 -5.65 37.31
C GLN A 14 5.21 -5.91 38.56
N THR A 15 5.81 -6.57 39.56
CA THR A 15 5.12 -6.83 40.83
C THR A 15 5.13 -5.62 41.75
N ARG A 16 6.03 -4.65 41.52
CA ARG A 16 6.20 -3.46 42.35
C ARG A 16 6.23 -2.20 41.50
N GLN A 17 5.50 -1.17 41.91
CA GLN A 17 5.45 0.12 41.19
C GLN A 17 6.82 0.81 41.09
N ARG A 18 7.71 0.55 42.05
CA ARG A 18 9.06 1.12 42.12
C ARG A 18 9.99 0.19 42.87
N VAL A 19 11.22 0.05 42.41
CA VAL A 19 12.25 -0.84 42.96
C VAL A 19 13.61 -0.17 42.92
N THR A 20 14.35 -0.19 44.03
CA THR A 20 15.73 0.29 44.08
C THR A 20 16.72 -0.74 43.51
N ALA A 21 17.90 -0.30 43.07
CA ALA A 21 18.94 -1.23 42.62
C ALA A 21 19.38 -2.20 43.74
N ALA A 22 19.28 -1.78 45.01
CA ALA A 22 19.56 -2.61 46.19
C ALA A 22 18.51 -3.72 46.38
N GLU A 23 17.22 -3.39 46.26
CA GLU A 23 16.14 -4.38 46.35
C GLU A 23 16.21 -5.41 45.21
N LEU A 24 16.52 -4.95 43.99
CA LEU A 24 16.71 -5.85 42.86
C LEU A 24 17.95 -6.74 43.03
N ALA A 25 19.04 -6.18 43.56
CA ALA A 25 20.26 -6.93 43.87
C ALA A 25 20.01 -8.03 44.91
N ALA A 26 19.26 -7.70 45.98
CA ALA A 26 18.89 -8.64 47.02
C ALA A 26 18.01 -9.78 46.48
N GLU A 27 17.01 -9.46 45.66
CA GLU A 27 16.13 -10.47 45.05
C GLU A 27 16.88 -11.41 44.13
N LEU A 28 17.74 -10.87 43.26
CA LEU A 28 18.42 -11.66 42.24
C LEU A 28 19.73 -12.29 42.73
N GLY A 29 20.12 -12.05 43.98
CA GLY A 29 21.35 -12.57 44.56
C GLY A 29 22.61 -12.03 43.87
N VAL A 30 22.60 -10.77 43.43
CA VAL A 30 23.72 -10.13 42.71
C VAL A 30 24.18 -8.85 43.39
N SER A 31 25.30 -8.27 42.93
CA SER A 31 25.73 -6.95 43.41
C SER A 31 24.86 -5.82 42.85
N GLU A 32 24.73 -4.71 43.59
CA GLU A 32 24.02 -3.51 43.13
C GLU A 32 24.54 -2.97 41.79
N ARG A 33 25.86 -3.06 41.56
CA ARG A 33 26.48 -2.70 40.28
C ARG A 33 25.95 -3.57 39.13
N THR A 34 25.75 -4.86 39.39
CA THR A 34 25.22 -5.80 38.38
C THR A 34 23.74 -5.53 38.14
N ALA A 35 22.95 -5.35 39.20
CA ALA A 35 21.53 -5.02 39.10
C ALA A 35 21.29 -3.71 38.31
N ARG A 36 22.09 -2.67 38.57
CA ARG A 36 22.03 -1.41 37.80
C ARG A 36 22.36 -1.63 36.32
N ARG A 37 23.37 -2.45 36.02
CA ARG A 37 23.75 -2.78 34.64
C ARG A 37 22.67 -3.61 33.92
N ASP A 38 21.98 -4.49 34.63
CA ASP A 38 20.85 -5.25 34.08
C ASP A 38 19.65 -4.34 33.79
N LEU A 39 19.37 -3.36 34.66
CA LEU A 39 18.32 -2.34 34.45
C LEU A 39 18.60 -1.43 33.24
N GLU A 40 19.86 -1.00 33.09
CA GLU A 40 20.31 -0.26 31.91
C GLU A 40 20.20 -1.11 30.64
N ALA A 41 20.50 -2.40 30.72
CA ALA A 41 20.35 -3.31 29.59
C ALA A 41 18.89 -3.47 29.16
N LEU A 42 17.94 -3.53 30.09
CA LEU A 42 16.51 -3.50 29.77
C LEU A 42 16.13 -2.22 29.01
N ALA A 43 16.59 -1.06 29.48
CA ALA A 43 16.37 0.21 28.80
C ALA A 43 16.95 0.23 27.37
N SER A 44 18.17 -0.31 27.20
CA SER A 44 18.82 -0.43 25.88
C SER A 44 18.12 -1.42 24.93
N ALA A 45 17.34 -2.36 25.48
CA ALA A 45 16.56 -3.33 24.73
C ALA A 45 15.13 -2.83 24.39
N GLY A 46 14.87 -1.53 24.57
CA GLY A 46 13.57 -0.91 24.25
C GLY A 46 12.51 -1.07 25.32
N ILE A 47 12.83 -1.65 26.48
CA ILE A 47 11.90 -1.76 27.61
C ILE A 47 11.88 -0.42 28.36
N PRO A 48 10.71 0.22 28.57
CA PRO A 48 10.62 1.57 29.11
C PRO A 48 10.81 1.60 30.64
N VAL A 49 12.04 1.33 31.09
CA VAL A 49 12.48 1.47 32.47
C VAL A 49 13.15 2.82 32.66
N TYR A 50 12.79 3.56 33.70
CA TYR A 50 13.44 4.84 34.04
C TYR A 50 13.87 4.85 35.50
N SER A 51 14.89 5.66 35.80
CA SER A 51 15.35 5.91 37.16
C SER A 51 14.85 7.27 37.65
N GLN A 52 14.44 7.32 38.92
CA GLN A 52 14.10 8.54 39.63
C GLN A 52 15.08 8.73 40.79
N ALA A 53 15.79 9.85 40.83
CA ALA A 53 16.74 10.19 41.89
C ALA A 53 16.03 10.83 43.11
N GLY A 54 16.65 10.73 44.28
CA GLY A 54 16.18 11.35 45.53
C GLY A 54 15.68 10.37 46.59
N GLN A 55 15.22 10.90 47.72
CA GLN A 55 14.65 10.11 48.83
C GLN A 55 13.31 9.49 48.37
N GLY A 56 13.21 8.16 48.39
CA GLY A 56 12.09 7.42 47.78
C GLY A 56 12.21 7.24 46.25
N GLY A 57 13.39 7.51 45.70
CA GLY A 57 13.77 7.21 44.32
C GLY A 57 13.94 5.71 44.05
N GLY A 58 14.06 5.35 42.78
CA GLY A 58 14.14 3.96 42.34
C GLY A 58 13.92 3.83 40.85
N TRP A 59 13.88 2.60 40.38
CA TRP A 59 13.58 2.23 39.01
C TRP A 59 12.13 1.79 38.90
N SER A 60 11.49 2.18 37.81
CA SER A 60 10.08 1.83 37.55
C SER A 60 9.83 1.70 36.06
N LEU A 61 8.82 0.89 35.73
CA LEU A 61 8.27 0.82 34.38
C LEU A 61 7.36 2.03 34.16
N VAL A 62 7.48 2.66 32.99
CA VAL A 62 6.56 3.74 32.59
C VAL A 62 5.13 3.22 32.58
N GLY A 63 4.23 3.89 33.32
CA GLY A 63 2.81 3.58 33.34
C GLY A 63 2.35 2.46 34.28
N GLY A 64 3.24 1.91 35.13
CA GLY A 64 2.86 0.99 36.22
C GLY A 64 2.22 -0.34 35.80
N ALA A 65 2.32 -0.73 34.52
CA ALA A 65 1.60 -1.88 33.98
C ALA A 65 2.50 -3.12 33.84
N ARG A 66 1.97 -4.24 34.36
CA ARG A 66 2.40 -5.62 34.11
C ARG A 66 2.50 -5.88 32.60
N THR A 67 3.45 -6.71 32.14
CA THR A 67 3.68 -6.96 30.70
C THR A 67 2.42 -7.49 30.03
N ASP A 68 1.73 -6.60 29.34
CA ASP A 68 0.96 -6.89 28.14
C ASP A 68 1.56 -6.06 27.02
N LEU A 69 2.20 -6.72 26.04
CA LEU A 69 2.57 -6.18 24.71
C LEU A 69 3.24 -4.78 24.64
N THR A 70 3.78 -4.25 25.75
CA THR A 70 4.35 -2.90 25.87
C THR A 70 5.77 -2.75 25.34
N GLY A 71 6.36 -3.81 24.79
CA GLY A 71 7.69 -3.74 24.16
C GLY A 71 7.68 -3.12 22.77
N LEU A 72 6.51 -2.95 22.16
CA LEU A 72 6.38 -2.29 20.85
C LEU A 72 6.28 -0.78 21.06
N THR A 73 7.20 -0.04 20.44
CA THR A 73 7.18 1.41 20.39
C THR A 73 6.05 1.91 19.47
N ALA A 74 5.62 3.16 19.66
CA ALA A 74 4.57 3.75 18.81
C ALA A 74 4.87 3.64 17.29
N PRO A 75 6.12 3.84 16.81
CA PRO A 75 6.49 3.58 15.41
C PRO A 75 6.32 2.12 14.99
N GLU A 76 6.77 1.15 15.78
CA GLU A 76 6.69 -0.28 15.44
C GLU A 76 5.24 -0.78 15.40
N ILE A 77 4.39 -0.30 16.32
CA ILE A 77 2.95 -0.57 16.30
C ILE A 77 2.35 -0.01 15.01
N ARG A 78 2.67 1.23 14.65
CA ARG A 78 2.17 1.85 13.42
C ARG A 78 2.61 1.06 12.19
N GLU A 79 3.88 0.69 12.10
CA GLU A 79 4.42 -0.10 10.98
C GLU A 79 3.73 -1.46 10.87
N LEU A 80 3.52 -2.15 11.98
CA LEU A 80 2.78 -3.42 12.00
C LEU A 80 1.36 -3.25 11.45
N PHE A 81 0.64 -2.19 11.86
CA PHE A 81 -0.71 -1.90 11.35
C PHE A 81 -0.73 -1.44 9.88
N LEU A 82 0.31 -0.73 9.42
CA LEU A 82 0.44 -0.31 8.03
C LEU A 82 0.71 -1.51 7.11
N LEU A 83 1.54 -2.45 7.56
CA LEU A 83 1.88 -3.67 6.84
C LEU A 83 0.70 -4.66 6.79
N THR A 84 -0.03 -4.83 7.90
CA THR A 84 -1.03 -5.90 8.03
C THR A 84 -2.49 -5.43 7.97
N GLY A 85 -2.76 -4.14 8.17
CA GLY A 85 -4.10 -3.54 8.14
C GLY A 85 -4.52 -3.06 6.74
N SER A 86 -3.56 -2.78 5.86
CA SER A 86 -3.81 -2.37 4.47
C SER A 86 -3.77 -3.51 3.46
N ASP A 87 -3.32 -4.70 3.84
CA ASP A 87 -3.23 -5.84 2.92
C ASP A 87 -4.58 -6.54 2.76
N ALA A 88 -5.03 -6.60 1.51
CA ALA A 88 -6.20 -7.36 1.08
C ALA A 88 -6.10 -8.86 1.45
N ASP A 89 -4.86 -9.38 1.53
CA ASP A 89 -4.53 -10.77 1.86
C ASP A 89 -4.53 -11.09 3.37
N ALA A 90 -4.73 -10.10 4.25
CA ALA A 90 -4.85 -10.37 5.68
C ALA A 90 -6.15 -11.14 5.97
N GLY A 91 -6.05 -12.46 6.10
CA GLY A 91 -7.17 -13.35 6.42
C GLY A 91 -7.94 -12.95 7.69
N PRO A 92 -9.18 -13.43 7.88
CA PRO A 92 -10.05 -13.04 9.00
C PRO A 92 -9.45 -13.31 10.39
N GLN A 93 -8.53 -14.27 10.49
CA GLN A 93 -7.77 -14.58 11.70
C GLN A 93 -6.75 -13.49 12.02
N THR A 94 -6.02 -12.99 11.01
CA THR A 94 -5.08 -11.86 11.11
C THR A 94 -5.80 -10.58 11.54
N ARG A 95 -6.96 -10.26 10.94
CA ARG A 95 -7.79 -9.11 11.34
C ARG A 95 -8.32 -9.22 12.76
N THR A 96 -8.62 -10.44 13.22
CA THR A 96 -9.06 -10.70 14.59
C THR A 96 -7.90 -10.57 15.58
N ALA A 97 -6.71 -11.06 15.22
CA ALA A 97 -5.50 -10.88 16.00
C ALA A 97 -5.13 -9.39 16.14
N LEU A 98 -5.18 -8.61 15.06
CA LEU A 98 -4.93 -7.17 15.07
C LEU A 98 -5.92 -6.41 15.96
N ARG A 99 -7.22 -6.73 15.88
CA ARG A 99 -8.23 -6.11 16.78
C ARG A 99 -7.98 -6.44 18.25
N LYS A 100 -7.56 -7.66 18.55
CA LYS A 100 -7.14 -8.04 19.91
C LYS A 100 -5.89 -7.27 20.34
N LEU A 101 -4.95 -7.05 19.43
CA LEU A 101 -3.73 -6.30 19.64
C LEU A 101 -4.02 -4.82 19.95
N VAL A 102 -4.86 -4.12 19.16
CA VAL A 102 -5.30 -2.74 19.47
C VAL A 102 -5.90 -2.62 20.87
N ARG A 103 -6.75 -3.59 21.25
CA ARG A 103 -7.41 -3.60 22.57
C ARG A 103 -6.44 -3.83 23.72
N ALA A 104 -5.34 -4.54 23.46
CA ALA A 104 -4.29 -4.80 24.44
C ALA A 104 -3.26 -3.65 24.56
N LEU A 105 -3.26 -2.67 23.64
CA LEU A 105 -2.33 -1.55 23.70
C LEU A 105 -2.67 -0.57 24.84
N PRO A 106 -1.65 0.04 25.49
CA PRO A 106 -1.83 1.18 26.40
C PRO A 106 -2.57 2.35 25.74
N ALA A 107 -3.39 3.07 26.51
CA ALA A 107 -4.23 4.17 26.00
C ALA A 107 -3.48 5.23 25.16
N PRO A 108 -2.23 5.64 25.48
CA PRO A 108 -1.49 6.61 24.66
C PRO A 108 -1.12 6.11 23.26
N LEU A 109 -0.92 4.79 23.10
CA LEU A 109 -0.53 4.15 21.84
C LEU A 109 -1.74 3.73 21.01
N ARG A 110 -2.90 3.57 21.67
CA ARG A 110 -4.14 3.12 21.05
C ARG A 110 -4.66 4.10 20.00
N ALA A 111 -4.61 5.41 20.25
CA ALA A 111 -5.10 6.41 19.30
C ALA A 111 -4.34 6.36 17.95
N GLY A 112 -3.01 6.23 17.98
CA GLY A 112 -2.18 6.11 16.77
C GLY A 112 -2.34 4.75 16.07
N ALA A 113 -2.51 3.66 16.82
CA ALA A 113 -2.79 2.34 16.25
C ALA A 113 -4.18 2.27 15.61
N GLU A 114 -5.18 2.86 16.23
CA GLU A 114 -6.52 2.98 15.66
C GLU A 114 -6.54 3.91 14.45
N ALA A 115 -5.76 4.99 14.45
CA ALA A 115 -5.58 5.84 13.28
C ALA A 115 -4.94 5.07 12.12
N ALA A 116 -3.89 4.28 12.38
CA ALA A 116 -3.27 3.40 11.39
C ALA A 116 -4.22 2.30 10.89
N ALA A 117 -5.02 1.71 11.77
CA ALA A 117 -6.05 0.73 11.39
C ALA A 117 -7.19 1.35 10.55
N ARG A 118 -7.57 2.60 10.85
CA ARG A 118 -8.55 3.37 10.06
C ARG A 118 -7.96 3.91 8.76
N ALA A 119 -6.64 3.94 8.61
CA ALA A 119 -5.96 4.46 7.44
C ALA A 119 -5.96 3.48 6.25
N GLY A 120 -6.38 2.22 6.43
CA GLY A 120 -6.40 1.19 5.41
C GLY A 120 -7.76 0.48 5.31
N ILE A 121 -8.30 0.35 4.09
CA ILE A 121 -9.47 -0.51 3.80
C ILE A 121 -9.17 -1.35 2.56
N ALA A 122 -9.40 -2.65 2.65
CA ALA A 122 -9.34 -3.58 1.52
C ALA A 122 -10.70 -4.25 1.31
N ASP A 123 -11.20 -4.27 0.08
CA ASP A 123 -12.41 -5.01 -0.28
C ASP A 123 -12.12 -6.52 -0.36
N GLY A 124 -13.03 -7.33 0.19
CA GLY A 124 -12.86 -8.77 0.43
C GLY A 124 -12.99 -9.68 -0.79
N THR A 125 -12.75 -9.17 -2.00
CA THR A 125 -12.84 -9.93 -3.25
C THR A 125 -11.61 -9.69 -4.13
N ASP A 126 -10.44 -10.05 -3.61
CA ASP A 126 -9.19 -9.98 -4.39
C ASP A 126 -8.58 -11.39 -4.46
N TRP A 127 -8.68 -11.99 -5.65
CA TRP A 127 -7.73 -12.99 -6.15
C TRP A 127 -6.95 -12.31 -7.27
N ALA A 128 -5.63 -12.43 -7.21
CA ALA A 128 -4.62 -12.04 -8.20
C ALA A 128 -4.31 -10.54 -8.35
N GLY A 129 -3.07 -10.17 -8.04
CA GLY A 129 -2.51 -8.87 -8.41
C GLY A 129 -1.13 -8.58 -7.78
N ALA A 130 -0.12 -9.36 -8.20
CA ALA A 130 1.33 -9.15 -8.08
C ALA A 130 1.86 -8.07 -7.10
N ASP A 131 2.70 -8.52 -6.18
CA ASP A 131 3.72 -7.76 -5.44
C ASP A 131 4.50 -6.80 -6.35
N THR A 132 3.91 -5.65 -6.65
CA THR A 132 4.65 -4.51 -7.18
C THR A 132 5.05 -3.71 -5.95
N GLU A 133 6.34 -3.72 -5.64
CA GLU A 133 6.92 -2.85 -4.63
C GLU A 133 6.54 -1.41 -5.00
N GLU A 134 5.63 -0.80 -4.23
CA GLU A 134 5.19 0.58 -4.43
C GLU A 134 6.02 1.47 -3.50
N PRO A 135 7.20 1.97 -3.89
CA PRO A 135 8.12 2.69 -3.01
C PRO A 135 7.54 4.00 -2.45
N ARG A 136 6.41 4.46 -2.98
CA ARG A 136 5.69 5.65 -2.51
C ARG A 136 4.57 5.32 -1.52
N LEU A 137 4.22 4.04 -1.33
CA LEU A 137 3.15 3.64 -0.42
C LEU A 137 3.47 3.99 1.03
N ALA A 138 4.66 3.62 1.52
CA ALA A 138 5.04 3.86 2.91
C ALA A 138 5.10 5.37 3.28
N PRO A 139 5.68 6.27 2.46
CA PRO A 139 5.58 7.72 2.70
C PRO A 139 4.14 8.25 2.74
N LEU A 140 3.26 7.79 1.84
CA LEU A 140 1.85 8.21 1.84
C LEU A 140 1.10 7.72 3.08
N GLN A 141 1.34 6.47 3.47
CA GLN A 141 0.80 5.87 4.69
C GLN A 141 1.20 6.66 5.93
N ARG A 142 2.49 7.00 6.04
CA ARG A 142 3.00 7.83 7.14
C ARG A 142 2.27 9.16 7.21
N ALA A 143 2.13 9.86 6.09
CA ALA A 143 1.48 11.17 6.05
C ALA A 143 -0.02 11.12 6.42
N VAL A 144 -0.72 10.03 6.09
CA VAL A 144 -2.11 9.81 6.56
C VAL A 144 -2.14 9.69 8.09
N VAL A 145 -1.24 8.90 8.67
CA VAL A 145 -1.23 8.62 10.11
C VAL A 145 -0.76 9.81 10.92
N GLU A 146 0.23 10.53 10.41
CA GLU A 146 0.78 11.73 11.05
C GLU A 146 -0.01 13.00 10.73
N GLU A 147 -1.08 12.87 9.93
CA GLU A 147 -1.92 13.97 9.49
C GLU A 147 -1.06 15.12 8.94
N ARG A 148 -0.27 14.82 7.91
CA ARG A 148 0.63 15.77 7.25
C ARG A 148 0.20 16.08 5.83
N GLU A 149 0.14 17.35 5.48
CA GLU A 149 -0.11 17.78 4.11
C GLU A 149 1.07 17.37 3.22
N LEU A 150 0.77 17.00 1.97
CA LEU A 150 1.74 16.54 1.00
C LEU A 150 1.73 17.35 -0.29
N HIS A 151 2.91 17.57 -0.86
CA HIS A 151 3.10 17.79 -2.29
C HIS A 151 3.39 16.45 -2.97
N ILE A 152 2.56 16.09 -3.96
CA ILE A 152 2.73 14.89 -4.76
C ILE A 152 2.91 15.22 -6.24
N GLY A 153 3.86 14.54 -6.90
CA GLY A 153 3.91 14.48 -8.35
C GLY A 153 2.97 13.39 -8.85
N TYR A 154 2.10 13.70 -9.82
CA TYR A 154 1.09 12.76 -10.30
C TYR A 154 1.06 12.65 -11.84
N ALA A 155 1.35 11.45 -12.36
CA ALA A 155 1.38 11.16 -13.79
C ALA A 155 0.05 10.57 -14.27
N ARG A 156 -0.76 11.38 -14.97
CA ARG A 156 -1.97 10.89 -15.64
C ARG A 156 -1.61 10.23 -16.96
N PRO A 157 -2.34 9.17 -17.39
CA PRO A 157 -2.14 8.59 -18.72
C PRO A 157 -2.21 9.66 -19.80
N GLY A 158 -1.23 9.67 -20.71
CA GLY A 158 -1.15 10.60 -21.84
C GLY A 158 -0.91 12.07 -21.47
N ARG A 159 -0.51 12.38 -20.22
CA ARG A 159 -0.21 13.75 -19.79
C ARG A 159 1.10 13.80 -18.99
N PRO A 160 1.87 14.90 -19.09
CA PRO A 160 3.06 15.07 -18.27
C PRO A 160 2.67 15.09 -16.78
N PRO A 161 3.56 14.61 -15.88
CA PRO A 161 3.34 14.70 -14.45
C PRO A 161 3.07 16.14 -14.01
N ARG A 162 2.15 16.30 -13.06
CA ARG A 162 1.89 17.61 -12.42
C ARG A 162 1.95 17.47 -10.92
N GLU A 163 2.46 18.51 -10.26
CA GLU A 163 2.44 18.61 -8.81
C GLU A 163 1.06 18.98 -8.29
N ARG A 164 0.72 18.44 -7.12
CA ARG A 164 -0.52 18.73 -6.40
C ARG A 164 -0.28 18.74 -4.90
N THR A 165 -0.86 19.72 -4.24
CA THR A 165 -1.00 19.75 -2.78
C THR A 165 -2.24 18.95 -2.40
N VAL A 166 -2.10 18.03 -1.45
CA VAL A 166 -3.16 17.12 -1.03
C VAL A 166 -3.20 16.98 0.48
N GLN A 167 -4.42 16.88 1.03
CA GLN A 167 -4.69 16.56 2.43
C GLN A 167 -4.97 15.05 2.55
N PRO A 168 -3.99 14.21 2.89
CA PRO A 168 -4.18 12.76 2.88
C PRO A 168 -5.16 12.31 3.97
N LEU A 169 -6.18 11.53 3.58
CA LEU A 169 -7.27 11.09 4.47
C LEU A 169 -7.26 9.59 4.76
N GLY A 170 -6.75 8.79 3.82
CA GLY A 170 -6.69 7.33 3.95
C GLY A 170 -6.21 6.65 2.68
N ILE A 171 -5.89 5.37 2.79
CA ILE A 171 -5.53 4.50 1.67
C ILE A 171 -6.57 3.39 1.58
N ALA A 172 -6.99 3.09 0.36
CA ALA A 172 -7.91 2.02 0.08
C ALA A 172 -7.44 1.18 -1.10
N ALA A 173 -7.77 -0.10 -1.10
CA ALA A 173 -7.49 -1.02 -2.21
C ALA A 173 -8.81 -1.45 -2.88
N LYS A 174 -8.82 -1.47 -4.22
CA LYS A 174 -9.87 -2.09 -5.04
C LYS A 174 -9.23 -2.86 -6.18
N SER A 175 -9.56 -4.15 -6.29
CA SER A 175 -9.08 -5.05 -7.35
C SER A 175 -7.55 -5.09 -7.41
N GLY A 176 -6.90 -5.25 -6.26
CA GLY A 176 -5.43 -5.24 -6.16
C GLY A 176 -4.75 -3.89 -6.42
N VAL A 177 -5.50 -2.82 -6.69
CA VAL A 177 -4.94 -1.48 -6.93
C VAL A 177 -5.12 -0.59 -5.70
N ARG A 178 -4.03 0.00 -5.21
CA ARG A 178 -4.03 0.93 -4.08
C ARG A 178 -4.29 2.39 -4.52
N TYR A 179 -5.12 3.08 -3.74
CA TYR A 179 -5.51 4.47 -3.95
C TYR A 179 -5.35 5.27 -2.67
N LEU A 180 -4.74 6.44 -2.76
CA LEU A 180 -4.80 7.47 -1.74
C LEU A 180 -6.09 8.27 -1.90
N LEU A 181 -6.91 8.33 -0.86
CA LEU A 181 -7.98 9.32 -0.72
C LEU A 181 -7.41 10.56 -0.07
N ALA A 182 -7.60 11.70 -0.71
CA ALA A 182 -7.14 12.97 -0.19
C ALA A 182 -8.07 14.11 -0.61
N ASP A 183 -8.19 15.10 0.26
CA ASP A 183 -8.84 16.36 -0.10
C ASP A 183 -7.89 17.26 -0.88
N THR A 184 -8.44 18.08 -1.76
CA THR A 184 -7.68 19.07 -2.55
C THR A 184 -8.47 20.36 -2.64
N ALA A 185 -7.87 21.40 -3.24
CA ALA A 185 -8.59 22.63 -3.56
C ALA A 185 -9.84 22.40 -4.45
N ASP A 186 -9.91 21.28 -5.17
CA ASP A 186 -11.07 20.90 -6.02
C ASP A 186 -12.05 19.95 -5.29
N GLY A 187 -11.84 19.73 -3.98
CA GLY A 187 -12.57 18.77 -3.14
C GLY A 187 -11.99 17.36 -3.17
N LEU A 188 -12.72 16.42 -2.56
CA LEU A 188 -12.27 15.03 -2.35
C LEU A 188 -11.89 14.31 -3.66
N ARG A 189 -10.70 13.69 -3.69
CA ARG A 189 -10.17 12.96 -4.86
C ARG A 189 -9.49 11.64 -4.46
N THR A 190 -9.33 10.78 -5.47
CA THR A 190 -8.58 9.52 -5.39
C THR A 190 -7.33 9.58 -6.27
N PHE A 191 -6.19 9.15 -5.75
CA PHE A 191 -4.92 9.07 -6.46
C PHE A 191 -4.41 7.63 -6.45
N ARG A 192 -4.36 6.99 -7.63
CA ARG A 192 -3.73 5.66 -7.76
C ARG A 192 -2.26 5.75 -7.34
N VAL A 193 -1.84 4.95 -6.35
CA VAL A 193 -0.50 5.03 -5.74
C VAL A 193 0.59 4.77 -6.77
N SER A 194 0.41 3.78 -7.65
CA SER A 194 1.35 3.48 -8.74
C SER A 194 1.55 4.61 -9.77
N ARG A 195 0.77 5.70 -9.72
CA ARG A 195 0.92 6.89 -10.57
C ARG A 195 1.55 8.09 -9.86
N VAL A 196 1.87 7.94 -8.57
CA VAL A 196 2.57 8.95 -7.79
C VAL A 196 4.07 8.88 -8.09
N THR A 197 4.63 9.96 -8.61
CA THR A 197 6.03 10.03 -9.03
C THR A 197 6.93 10.54 -7.91
N SER A 198 6.44 11.46 -7.10
CA SER A 198 7.14 12.06 -5.95
C SER A 198 6.18 12.30 -4.78
N VAL A 199 6.72 12.28 -3.57
CA VAL A 199 6.02 12.60 -2.32
C VAL A 199 6.95 13.49 -1.50
N THR A 200 6.46 14.64 -1.07
CA THR A 200 7.20 15.59 -0.25
C THR A 200 6.26 16.18 0.79
N GLU A 201 6.62 16.07 2.07
CA GLU A 201 5.86 16.68 3.16
C GLU A 201 6.01 18.20 3.12
N THR A 202 4.92 18.92 3.33
CA THR A 202 4.95 20.40 3.32
C THR A 202 5.36 20.99 4.66
N GLY A 203 5.32 20.16 5.73
CA GLY A 203 5.47 20.58 7.11
C GLY A 203 4.17 21.06 7.77
N ALA A 204 3.15 21.39 6.98
CA ALA A 204 1.83 21.76 7.49
C ALA A 204 1.04 20.53 7.96
N PRO A 205 0.21 20.66 9.01
CA PRO A 205 -0.74 19.61 9.38
C PRO A 205 -1.82 19.47 8.31
N ALA A 206 -2.25 18.24 8.06
CA ALA A 206 -3.35 17.96 7.16
C ALA A 206 -4.69 18.36 7.79
N VAL A 207 -5.57 18.94 6.99
CA VAL A 207 -6.93 19.26 7.44
C VAL A 207 -7.83 18.06 7.15
N ARG A 208 -8.26 17.36 8.21
CA ARG A 208 -9.24 16.29 8.12
C ARG A 208 -10.65 16.84 8.35
N PRO A 209 -11.62 16.60 7.46
CA PRO A 209 -13.00 17.02 7.70
C PRO A 209 -13.56 16.38 8.97
N GLU A 210 -14.30 17.16 9.76
CA GLU A 210 -14.92 16.67 10.99
C GLU A 210 -15.90 15.51 10.67
N GLY A 211 -15.83 14.44 11.46
CA GLY A 211 -16.67 13.25 11.25
C GLY A 211 -16.33 12.43 9.99
N PHE A 212 -15.19 12.66 9.33
CA PHE A 212 -14.81 11.92 8.14
C PHE A 212 -14.62 10.42 8.41
N ASP A 213 -15.49 9.61 7.82
CA ASP A 213 -15.39 8.15 7.79
C ASP A 213 -14.81 7.67 6.45
N LEU A 214 -13.62 7.07 6.50
CA LEU A 214 -12.92 6.55 5.32
C LEU A 214 -13.75 5.47 4.62
N ALA A 215 -14.44 4.60 5.37
CA ALA A 215 -15.20 3.48 4.79
C ALA A 215 -16.40 3.97 3.97
N THR A 216 -17.13 4.96 4.47
CA THR A 216 -18.24 5.58 3.76
C THR A 216 -17.77 6.40 2.57
N ALA A 217 -16.72 7.22 2.74
CA ALA A 217 -16.14 7.99 1.65
C ALA A 217 -15.60 7.08 0.52
N TRP A 218 -14.92 5.99 0.89
CA TRP A 218 -14.41 5.02 -0.06
C TRP A 218 -15.53 4.32 -0.81
N ARG A 219 -16.57 3.80 -0.13
CA ARG A 219 -17.71 3.16 -0.81
C ARG A 219 -18.36 4.09 -1.84
N ALA A 220 -18.57 5.37 -1.50
CA ALA A 220 -19.15 6.34 -2.42
C ALA A 220 -18.24 6.63 -3.63
N LEU A 221 -16.92 6.72 -3.42
CA LEU A 221 -15.95 6.94 -4.49
C LEU A 221 -15.75 5.68 -5.35
N ALA A 222 -15.68 4.50 -4.73
CA ALA A 222 -15.55 3.22 -5.38
C ALA A 222 -16.77 2.91 -6.25
N ALA A 223 -17.98 3.25 -5.80
CA ALA A 223 -19.22 3.18 -6.59
C ALA A 223 -19.13 4.11 -7.81
N ARG A 224 -18.75 5.39 -7.62
CA ARG A 224 -18.55 6.32 -8.76
C ARG A 224 -17.46 5.87 -9.74
N MET A 225 -16.42 5.19 -9.24
CA MET A 225 -15.37 4.62 -10.07
C MET A 225 -15.89 3.41 -10.86
N GLU A 226 -16.78 2.61 -10.27
CA GLU A 226 -17.44 1.48 -10.91
C GLU A 226 -18.45 1.95 -11.96
N ASP A 227 -19.25 2.97 -11.64
CA ASP A 227 -20.13 3.65 -12.60
C ASP A 227 -19.32 4.20 -13.77
N ARG A 228 -18.13 4.73 -13.50
CA ARG A 228 -17.18 5.17 -14.53
C ARG A 228 -16.49 4.02 -15.24
N LEU A 229 -16.38 2.82 -14.69
CA LEU A 229 -15.77 1.65 -15.33
C LEU A 229 -16.78 0.82 -16.11
N VAL A 230 -18.08 1.06 -15.94
CA VAL A 230 -19.20 0.46 -16.67
C VAL A 230 -19.95 1.55 -17.48
N ALA A 231 -19.33 2.72 -17.67
CA ALA A 231 -19.95 3.85 -18.37
C ALA A 231 -20.27 3.54 -19.84
N ALA A 232 -19.58 2.57 -20.44
CA ALA A 232 -19.86 2.05 -21.77
C ALA A 232 -19.67 0.53 -21.82
N THR A 233 -20.57 -0.14 -22.53
CA THR A 233 -20.45 -1.56 -22.88
C THR A 233 -20.05 -1.69 -24.34
N VAL A 234 -18.98 -2.42 -24.62
CA VAL A 234 -18.55 -2.78 -25.98
C VAL A 234 -18.94 -4.22 -26.25
N ARG A 235 -19.65 -4.46 -27.34
CA ARG A 235 -20.03 -5.80 -27.81
C ARG A 235 -19.11 -6.24 -28.92
N GLY A 236 -18.73 -7.50 -28.90
CA GLY A 236 -17.85 -8.09 -29.89
C GLY A 236 -17.92 -9.61 -29.92
N ARG A 237 -16.94 -10.21 -30.56
CA ARG A 237 -16.69 -11.64 -30.49
C ARG A 237 -15.20 -11.92 -30.34
N ALA A 238 -14.88 -13.01 -29.66
CA ALA A 238 -13.51 -13.48 -29.43
C ALA A 238 -13.29 -14.87 -30.04
N ALA A 239 -12.12 -15.07 -30.62
CA ALA A 239 -11.69 -16.36 -31.15
C ALA A 239 -11.51 -17.40 -30.02
N PRO A 240 -11.63 -18.71 -30.32
CA PRO A 240 -11.34 -19.76 -29.35
C PRO A 240 -9.95 -19.63 -28.72
N GLY A 241 -9.83 -19.85 -27.41
CA GLY A 241 -8.55 -19.82 -26.70
C GLY A 241 -8.08 -18.42 -26.30
N THR A 242 -8.95 -17.41 -26.38
CA THR A 242 -8.66 -16.03 -25.96
C THR A 242 -9.20 -15.71 -24.56
N GLU A 243 -9.96 -16.63 -23.97
CA GLU A 243 -10.72 -16.43 -22.73
C GLU A 243 -9.82 -16.07 -21.54
N SER A 244 -8.74 -16.83 -21.31
CA SER A 244 -7.80 -16.57 -20.21
C SER A 244 -7.09 -15.23 -20.32
N VAL A 245 -6.80 -14.79 -21.54
CA VAL A 245 -6.17 -13.49 -21.81
C VAL A 245 -7.16 -12.36 -21.56
N LEU A 246 -8.42 -12.53 -21.99
CA LEU A 246 -9.48 -11.56 -21.77
C LEU A 246 -9.83 -11.42 -20.29
N GLU A 247 -9.89 -12.52 -19.55
CA GLU A 247 -10.06 -12.52 -18.10
C GLU A 247 -8.90 -11.80 -17.40
N GLY A 248 -7.65 -12.03 -17.82
CA GLY A 248 -6.50 -11.30 -17.29
C GLY A 248 -6.51 -9.79 -17.61
N LEU A 249 -7.03 -9.39 -18.77
CA LEU A 249 -7.05 -7.99 -19.22
C LEU A 249 -8.23 -7.19 -18.66
N LEU A 250 -9.40 -7.81 -18.58
CA LEU A 250 -10.66 -7.15 -18.23
C LEU A 250 -11.20 -7.55 -16.86
N GLY A 251 -10.75 -8.67 -16.30
CA GLY A 251 -11.25 -9.20 -15.03
C GLY A 251 -12.75 -9.46 -15.09
N GLY A 252 -13.46 -9.12 -14.01
CA GLY A 252 -14.93 -9.22 -13.94
C GLY A 252 -15.71 -8.28 -14.87
N ARG A 253 -15.05 -7.52 -15.75
CA ARG A 253 -15.69 -6.59 -16.71
C ARG A 253 -15.97 -7.21 -18.07
N ILE A 254 -15.74 -8.51 -18.25
CA ILE A 254 -16.10 -9.23 -19.47
C ILE A 254 -17.18 -10.27 -19.19
N ARG A 255 -18.18 -10.33 -20.07
CA ARG A 255 -19.28 -11.30 -20.05
C ARG A 255 -19.26 -12.07 -21.36
N TYR A 256 -19.39 -13.38 -21.28
CA TYR A 256 -19.44 -14.26 -22.44
C TYR A 256 -20.89 -14.63 -22.77
N GLY A 257 -21.24 -14.53 -24.05
CA GLY A 257 -22.53 -14.94 -24.59
C GLY A 257 -22.44 -16.26 -25.33
N GLU A 258 -23.34 -16.44 -26.30
CA GLU A 258 -23.40 -17.66 -27.10
C GLU A 258 -22.15 -17.84 -27.98
N ARG A 259 -21.75 -19.10 -28.14
CA ARG A 259 -20.69 -19.49 -29.07
C ARG A 259 -21.30 -19.74 -30.45
N GLY A 260 -20.79 -19.03 -31.45
CA GLY A 260 -21.18 -19.19 -32.83
C GLY A 260 -20.71 -20.51 -33.45
N PRO A 261 -21.28 -20.89 -34.60
CA PRO A 261 -20.89 -22.10 -35.33
C PRO A 261 -19.45 -22.08 -35.87
N ASP A 262 -18.86 -20.89 -35.96
CA ASP A 262 -17.45 -20.64 -36.32
C ASP A 262 -16.49 -20.81 -35.12
N GLY A 263 -17.02 -21.15 -33.95
CA GLY A 263 -16.27 -21.31 -32.70
C GLY A 263 -16.00 -20.00 -31.97
N TRP A 264 -16.33 -18.85 -32.55
CA TRP A 264 -16.16 -17.56 -31.87
C TRP A 264 -17.22 -17.38 -30.79
N THR A 265 -16.82 -16.79 -29.67
CA THR A 265 -17.72 -16.56 -28.53
C THR A 265 -18.12 -15.09 -28.50
N ALA A 266 -19.42 -14.79 -28.41
CA ALA A 266 -19.88 -13.42 -28.21
C ALA A 266 -19.35 -12.88 -26.87
N ILE A 267 -18.91 -11.62 -26.85
CA ILE A 267 -18.39 -10.96 -25.66
C ILE A 267 -19.05 -9.60 -25.46
N GLU A 268 -19.31 -9.25 -24.21
CA GLU A 268 -19.61 -7.89 -23.78
C GLU A 268 -18.54 -7.45 -22.78
N ALA A 269 -17.88 -6.33 -23.07
CA ALA A 269 -16.80 -5.78 -22.27
C ALA A 269 -17.16 -4.39 -21.77
N ASP A 270 -17.21 -4.24 -20.45
CA ASP A 270 -17.54 -3.00 -19.78
C ASP A 270 -16.26 -2.16 -19.54
N GLY A 271 -16.36 -0.87 -19.84
CA GLY A 271 -15.25 0.05 -19.64
C GLY A 271 -15.68 1.51 -19.51
N PRO A 272 -14.71 2.39 -19.26
CA PRO A 272 -14.99 3.81 -19.04
C PRO A 272 -15.37 4.59 -20.29
N SER A 273 -14.97 4.09 -21.46
CA SER A 273 -15.46 4.55 -22.74
C SER A 273 -15.18 3.48 -23.81
N PRO A 274 -15.86 3.53 -24.96
CA PRO A 274 -15.59 2.63 -26.07
C PRO A 274 -14.12 2.63 -26.51
N GLU A 275 -13.46 3.79 -26.47
CA GLU A 275 -12.06 3.96 -26.88
C GLU A 275 -11.08 3.29 -25.91
N VAL A 276 -11.37 3.31 -24.61
CA VAL A 276 -10.51 2.67 -23.61
C VAL A 276 -10.59 1.16 -23.72
N VAL A 277 -11.79 0.61 -23.91
CA VAL A 277 -11.98 -0.84 -24.14
C VAL A 277 -11.29 -1.26 -25.42
N ALA A 278 -11.44 -0.49 -26.51
CA ALA A 278 -10.74 -0.76 -27.76
C ALA A 278 -9.21 -0.77 -27.59
N ALA A 279 -8.65 0.17 -26.82
CA ALA A 279 -7.22 0.21 -26.55
C ALA A 279 -6.73 -1.00 -25.73
N GLN A 280 -7.51 -1.47 -24.75
CA GLN A 280 -7.20 -2.67 -23.97
C GLN A 280 -7.19 -3.94 -24.84
N LEU A 281 -8.08 -4.00 -25.84
CA LEU A 281 -8.25 -5.16 -26.72
C LEU A 281 -7.34 -5.12 -27.96
N ALA A 282 -6.71 -3.98 -28.27
CA ALA A 282 -5.91 -3.80 -29.49
C ALA A 282 -4.77 -4.81 -29.65
N GLY A 283 -4.12 -5.20 -28.56
CA GLY A 283 -3.02 -6.18 -28.57
C GLY A 283 -3.45 -7.61 -28.94
N LEU A 284 -4.76 -7.90 -28.94
CA LEU A 284 -5.28 -9.22 -29.34
C LEU A 284 -5.36 -9.35 -30.86
N GLY A 285 -5.27 -8.24 -31.59
CA GLY A 285 -5.33 -8.21 -33.05
C GLY A 285 -6.58 -8.90 -33.57
N ALA A 286 -6.40 -9.74 -34.60
CA ALA A 286 -7.49 -10.47 -35.26
C ALA A 286 -8.17 -11.55 -34.40
N ARG A 287 -7.76 -11.74 -33.13
CA ARG A 287 -8.44 -12.67 -32.20
C ARG A 287 -9.67 -12.08 -31.53
N VAL A 288 -9.88 -10.76 -31.66
CA VAL A 288 -11.07 -10.07 -31.17
C VAL A 288 -11.62 -9.17 -32.26
N GLU A 289 -12.94 -9.19 -32.41
CA GLU A 289 -13.67 -8.28 -33.29
C GLU A 289 -14.68 -7.49 -32.47
N LEU A 290 -14.60 -6.16 -32.55
CA LEU A 290 -15.57 -5.26 -31.92
C LEU A 290 -16.69 -4.96 -32.92
N LEU A 291 -17.93 -5.03 -32.45
CA LEU A 291 -19.14 -4.86 -33.26
C LEU A 291 -19.88 -3.57 -32.91
N ASP A 292 -20.01 -3.26 -31.63
CA ASP A 292 -20.77 -2.10 -31.12
C ASP A 292 -20.13 -1.55 -29.83
N PRO A 293 -20.21 -0.24 -29.53
CA PRO A 293 -20.67 0.83 -30.39
C PRO A 293 -19.69 1.13 -31.54
N PRO A 294 -20.12 1.80 -32.63
CA PRO A 294 -19.25 2.17 -33.74
C PRO A 294 -17.98 2.93 -33.32
N GLY A 295 -18.04 3.70 -32.24
CA GLY A 295 -16.89 4.39 -31.65
C GLY A 295 -15.76 3.44 -31.22
N ALA A 296 -16.09 2.26 -30.68
CA ALA A 296 -15.09 1.25 -30.32
C ALA A 296 -14.36 0.71 -31.57
N ARG A 297 -15.12 0.47 -32.65
CA ARG A 297 -14.56 0.02 -33.93
C ARG A 297 -13.64 1.06 -34.55
N ALA A 298 -14.09 2.32 -34.57
CA ALA A 298 -13.30 3.44 -35.08
C ALA A 298 -12.00 3.63 -34.27
N ALA A 299 -12.06 3.49 -32.95
CA ALA A 299 -10.89 3.57 -32.08
C ALA A 299 -9.89 2.44 -32.35
N LEU A 300 -10.35 1.19 -32.49
CA LEU A 300 -9.50 0.05 -32.80
C LEU A 300 -8.84 0.19 -34.19
N ALA A 301 -9.60 0.63 -35.20
CA ALA A 301 -9.09 0.90 -36.54
C ALA A 301 -8.01 1.99 -36.54
N ARG A 302 -8.22 3.07 -35.78
CA ARG A 302 -7.22 4.14 -35.61
C ARG A 302 -5.93 3.64 -34.98
N ILE A 303 -6.01 2.84 -33.91
CA ILE A 303 -4.84 2.22 -33.28
C ILE A 303 -4.11 1.31 -34.29
N GLY A 304 -4.84 0.51 -35.05
CA GLY A 304 -4.27 -0.31 -36.13
C GLY A 304 -3.49 0.53 -37.14
N ALA A 305 -4.07 1.63 -37.61
CA ALA A 305 -3.41 2.55 -38.54
C ALA A 305 -2.14 3.21 -37.93
N GLU A 306 -2.19 3.64 -36.66
CA GLU A 306 -1.04 4.20 -35.95
C GLU A 306 0.10 3.17 -35.84
N LEU A 307 -0.21 1.93 -35.47
CA LEU A 307 0.78 0.84 -35.36
C LEU A 307 1.36 0.47 -36.73
N THR A 308 0.53 0.34 -37.77
CA THR A 308 1.01 0.08 -39.13
C THR A 308 1.86 1.23 -39.66
N SER A 309 1.50 2.48 -39.36
CA SER A 309 2.32 3.62 -39.77
C SER A 309 3.69 3.65 -39.09
N LEU A 310 3.77 3.26 -37.82
CA LEU A 310 5.01 3.33 -37.04
C LEU A 310 5.93 2.11 -37.29
N TYR A 311 5.34 0.93 -37.47
CA TYR A 311 6.08 -0.34 -37.53
C TYR A 311 5.92 -1.12 -38.85
N GLY A 312 5.04 -0.68 -39.75
CA GLY A 312 4.75 -1.37 -41.02
C GLY A 312 5.67 -1.02 -42.18
N GLY A 313 6.66 -0.13 -41.98
CA GLY A 313 7.72 0.12 -42.95
C GLY A 313 8.78 -1.00 -42.95
N PRO A 314 9.53 -1.18 -44.05
CA PRO A 314 10.67 -2.11 -44.07
C PRO A 314 11.68 -1.65 -43.02
N GLY A 315 11.94 -2.51 -42.03
CA GLY A 315 12.76 -2.16 -40.88
C GLY A 315 14.18 -1.78 -41.28
N THR A 316 14.64 -0.63 -40.79
CA THR A 316 16.08 -0.34 -40.68
C THR A 316 16.31 0.47 -39.41
N PRO A 317 17.16 -0.05 -38.51
CA PRO A 317 18.31 0.74 -38.12
C PRO A 317 19.56 -0.04 -38.52
N GLU A 318 20.22 0.43 -39.57
CA GLU A 318 21.62 0.10 -39.79
C GLU A 318 22.36 0.72 -38.61
N ALA A 319 22.86 -0.13 -37.72
CA ALA A 319 23.75 0.31 -36.67
C ALA A 319 24.92 1.05 -37.34
N PRO A 320 25.32 2.25 -36.89
CA PRO A 320 26.47 2.91 -37.46
C PRO A 320 27.68 1.96 -37.35
N PRO A 321 28.53 1.86 -38.40
CA PRO A 321 29.65 0.93 -38.39
C PRO A 321 30.51 1.19 -37.16
N ARG A 322 30.75 0.14 -36.36
CA ARG A 322 31.70 0.20 -35.24
C ARG A 322 33.04 0.69 -35.79
N ALA A 323 33.54 1.80 -35.23
CA ALA A 323 34.88 2.28 -35.50
C ALA A 323 35.90 1.16 -35.28
N PRO A 324 36.93 1.02 -36.15
CA PRO A 324 37.95 -0.01 -35.99
C PRO A 324 38.65 0.16 -34.64
N ALA A 325 38.84 -0.96 -33.94
CA ALA A 325 39.55 -1.00 -32.67
C ALA A 325 40.96 -0.41 -32.83
N PRO A 326 41.44 0.41 -31.87
CA PRO A 326 42.82 0.92 -31.90
C PRO A 326 43.78 -0.27 -31.83
N GLY A 327 44.79 -0.21 -32.71
CA GLY A 327 45.65 -1.32 -33.08
C GLY A 327 46.23 -2.10 -31.89
N ALA A 328 46.23 -3.42 -32.05
CA ALA A 328 47.09 -4.30 -31.28
C ALA A 328 48.56 -3.99 -31.64
N THR A 329 49.23 -3.21 -30.81
CA THR A 329 50.69 -3.27 -30.66
C THR A 329 51.07 -4.69 -30.24
N ARG A 330 51.64 -5.47 -31.16
CA ARG A 330 52.44 -6.65 -30.82
C ARG A 330 53.81 -6.21 -30.31
N PRO A 331 54.29 -6.71 -29.17
CA PRO A 331 55.71 -6.80 -28.89
C PRO A 331 56.20 -8.22 -29.22
N GLY A 332 57.33 -8.33 -29.93
CA GLY A 332 58.08 -9.58 -30.13
C GLY A 332 57.88 -10.20 -31.50
#